data_AF-A0A6J8ENW0-F1
#
_entry.id   AF-A0A6J8ENW0-F1
#
_cell.length_a   1.000
_cell.length_b   1.000
_cell.length_c   1.000
_cell.angle_alpha   90.00
_cell.angle_beta   90.00
_cell.angle_gamma   90.00
#
_symmetry.space_group_name_H-M   'P 1'
#
loop_
_entity.id
_entity.type
_entity.pdbx_description
1 polymer ?
#
loop_
_entity_poly.entity_id
_entity_poly.type
_entity_poly.pdbx_seq_one_letter_code
_entity_poly.pdbx_strand_id
1 'polypeptide(L)'
;MDSIEDGFHVQYKSDYPESCMEFLPSNHSAIVVEDFKTVKELADYIKYLNDNDEEYAKYLDWKTKGVSNQYLKKELSEREWSVQNNWEEETINFIEGFQCYVCKKIHEKNERVRNKKEPVKYQATKDHYGCSGPVSYHDDGRRKEGGSSSWDYEFKKSKYLALAVNRLISLGQNFSKKDLFQLAKIIKDELR
;
A
#
# COMPACT_ATOMS: atom_id res chain seq x y z
N MET A 1 -37.45 -18.66 -6.85
CA MET A 1 -38.12 -17.63 -6.04
C MET A 1 -37.70 -17.88 -4.60
N ASP A 2 -36.76 -17.19 -4.00
CA ASP A 2 -36.02 -15.99 -4.40
C ASP A 2 -34.58 -16.08 -3.90
N SER A 3 -33.68 -15.54 -4.72
CA SER A 3 -32.25 -15.38 -4.51
C SER A 3 -31.96 -14.41 -3.37
N ILE A 4 -31.14 -14.84 -2.42
CA ILE A 4 -30.50 -13.94 -1.44
C ILE A 4 -29.32 -13.28 -2.15
N GLU A 5 -29.59 -12.18 -2.84
CA GLU A 5 -28.59 -11.18 -3.26
C GLU A 5 -28.71 -9.97 -2.34
N ASP A 6 -28.39 -10.12 -1.06
CA ASP A 6 -28.13 -8.96 -0.22
C ASP A 6 -26.64 -8.64 -0.33
N GLY A 7 -26.33 -7.89 -1.39
CA GLY A 7 -25.06 -7.20 -1.57
C GLY A 7 -24.75 -6.36 -0.33
N PHE A 8 -23.57 -6.57 0.22
CA PHE A 8 -23.04 -5.87 1.38
C PHE A 8 -22.70 -4.41 1.00
N HIS A 9 -23.71 -3.58 0.75
CA HIS A 9 -23.53 -2.14 0.56
C HIS A 9 -23.39 -1.46 1.91
N VAL A 10 -22.18 -1.53 2.47
CA VAL A 10 -21.82 -0.64 3.58
C VAL A 10 -21.46 0.71 2.97
N GLN A 11 -22.38 1.67 3.05
CA GLN A 11 -22.08 3.05 2.71
C GLN A 11 -21.20 3.66 3.80
N TYR A 12 -19.90 3.66 3.55
CA TYR A 12 -18.95 4.47 4.30
C TYR A 12 -18.90 5.86 3.66
N LYS A 13 -19.32 6.90 4.39
CA LYS A 13 -18.87 8.26 4.07
C LYS A 13 -17.38 8.33 4.40
N SER A 14 -16.57 8.07 3.39
CA SER A 14 -15.13 8.25 3.41
C SER A 14 -14.83 9.65 2.86
N ASP A 15 -13.95 10.40 3.52
CA ASP A 15 -13.38 11.64 2.97
C ASP A 15 -12.36 11.34 1.84
N TYR A 16 -12.19 10.06 1.48
CA TYR A 16 -11.35 9.59 0.39
C TYR A 16 -12.18 9.16 -0.82
N PRO A 17 -11.69 9.40 -2.04
CA PRO A 17 -12.26 8.95 -3.31
C PRO A 17 -12.84 7.54 -3.24
N GLU A 18 -14.06 7.40 -3.72
CA GLU A 18 -14.82 6.13 -3.65
C GLU A 18 -14.39 5.14 -4.75
N SER A 19 -13.54 5.58 -5.69
CA SER A 19 -13.08 4.77 -6.82
C SER A 19 -11.62 5.01 -7.15
N CYS A 20 -10.94 3.94 -7.59
CA CYS A 20 -9.59 4.03 -8.16
C CYS A 20 -9.51 5.01 -9.35
N MET A 21 -10.65 5.24 -10.03
CA MET A 21 -10.78 6.19 -11.14
C MET A 21 -10.41 7.63 -10.75
N GLU A 22 -10.67 8.03 -9.50
CA GLU A 22 -10.37 9.38 -9.03
C GLU A 22 -8.87 9.66 -8.90
N PHE A 23 -8.02 8.62 -8.89
CA PHE A 23 -6.57 8.74 -8.87
C PHE A 23 -5.91 8.50 -10.24
N LEU A 24 -6.70 8.34 -11.31
CA LEU A 24 -6.14 8.12 -12.64
C LEU A 24 -5.50 9.41 -13.20
N PRO A 25 -4.35 9.34 -13.90
CA PRO A 25 -3.71 10.50 -14.51
C PRO A 25 -4.62 11.33 -15.43
N SER A 26 -5.55 10.65 -16.11
CA SER A 26 -6.61 11.22 -16.95
C SER A 26 -7.79 10.26 -17.02
N ASN A 27 -8.92 10.71 -17.57
CA ASN A 27 -10.11 9.87 -17.80
C ASN A 27 -9.85 8.69 -18.75
N HIS A 28 -8.74 8.68 -19.49
CA HIS A 28 -8.39 7.65 -20.45
C HIS A 28 -6.92 7.25 -20.25
N SER A 29 -6.64 6.62 -19.11
CA SER A 29 -5.28 6.21 -18.72
C SER A 29 -5.20 4.80 -18.12
N ALA A 30 -6.34 4.12 -17.95
CA ALA A 30 -6.45 2.73 -17.52
C ALA A 30 -7.71 2.09 -18.11
N ILE A 31 -7.67 0.77 -18.28
CA ILE A 31 -8.83 -0.06 -18.58
C ILE A 31 -9.44 -0.50 -17.24
N VAL A 32 -10.65 -0.03 -16.94
CA VAL A 32 -11.36 -0.36 -15.71
C VAL A 32 -12.22 -1.59 -15.97
N VAL A 33 -11.99 -2.68 -15.25
CA VAL A 33 -12.63 -3.98 -15.52
C VAL A 33 -14.13 -3.91 -15.29
N GLU A 34 -14.55 -3.11 -14.32
CA GLU A 34 -15.93 -2.90 -13.91
C GLU A 34 -16.79 -2.22 -14.99
N ASP A 35 -16.18 -1.58 -15.99
CA ASP A 35 -16.89 -0.95 -17.11
C ASP A 35 -17.42 -1.97 -18.13
N PHE A 36 -16.99 -3.23 -18.04
CA PHE A 36 -17.36 -4.30 -18.98
C PHE A 36 -18.41 -5.23 -18.35
N LYS A 37 -19.46 -5.56 -19.10
CA LYS A 37 -20.55 -6.42 -18.59
C LYS A 37 -20.11 -7.87 -18.44
N THR A 38 -19.11 -8.29 -19.23
CA THR A 38 -18.61 -9.66 -19.24
C THR A 38 -17.10 -9.71 -19.46
N VAL A 39 -16.45 -10.77 -18.97
CA VAL A 39 -15.03 -11.03 -19.24
C VAL A 39 -14.74 -11.17 -20.74
N LYS A 40 -15.71 -11.68 -21.53
CA LYS A 40 -15.58 -11.77 -22.99
C LYS A 40 -15.47 -10.38 -23.64
N GLU A 41 -16.29 -9.43 -23.20
CA GLU A 41 -16.27 -8.06 -23.71
C GLU A 41 -14.93 -7.38 -23.42
N LEU A 42 -14.41 -7.52 -22.20
CA LEU A 42 -13.07 -7.05 -21.84
C LEU A 42 -11.99 -7.71 -22.71
N ALA A 43 -12.04 -9.03 -22.90
CA ALA A 43 -11.06 -9.75 -23.70
C ALA A 43 -11.11 -9.33 -25.19
N ASP A 44 -12.29 -9.13 -25.75
CA ASP A 44 -12.47 -8.65 -27.11
C ASP A 44 -11.96 -7.20 -27.25
N TYR A 45 -12.17 -6.35 -26.24
CA TYR A 45 -11.64 -4.99 -26.22
C TYR A 45 -10.10 -4.94 -26.12
N ILE A 46 -9.49 -5.80 -25.29
CA ILE A 46 -8.03 -5.91 -25.20
C ILE A 46 -7.44 -6.37 -26.53
N LYS A 47 -8.08 -7.34 -27.22
CA LYS A 47 -7.65 -7.77 -28.56
C LYS A 47 -7.75 -6.62 -29.57
N TYR A 48 -8.85 -5.88 -29.53
CA TYR A 48 -9.00 -4.69 -30.37
C TYR A 48 -7.86 -3.69 -30.15
N LEU A 49 -7.51 -3.35 -28.90
CA LEU A 49 -6.40 -2.45 -28.63
C LEU A 49 -5.05 -3.02 -29.09
N ASN A 50 -4.83 -4.32 -28.94
CA ASN A 50 -3.62 -4.99 -29.42
C ASN A 50 -3.48 -4.92 -30.96
N ASP A 51 -4.59 -4.92 -31.69
CA ASP A 51 -4.60 -4.86 -33.15
C ASP A 51 -4.64 -3.40 -33.68
N ASN A 52 -4.78 -2.40 -32.80
CA ASN A 52 -4.94 -0.98 -33.16
C ASN A 52 -4.03 -0.09 -32.30
N ASP A 53 -2.77 0.05 -32.72
CA ASP A 53 -1.75 0.83 -32.02
C ASP A 53 -2.15 2.28 -31.73
N GLU A 54 -2.87 2.93 -32.66
CA GLU A 54 -3.35 4.31 -32.47
C GLU A 54 -4.36 4.43 -31.33
N GLU A 55 -5.21 3.43 -31.14
CA GLU A 55 -6.19 3.41 -30.06
C GLU A 55 -5.54 3.08 -28.72
N TYR A 56 -4.58 2.15 -28.71
CA TYR A 56 -3.77 1.88 -27.53
C TYR A 56 -2.96 3.12 -27.11
N ALA A 57 -2.39 3.86 -28.07
CA ALA A 57 -1.57 5.03 -27.79
C ALA A 57 -2.34 6.14 -27.04
N LYS A 58 -3.67 6.25 -27.24
CA LYS A 58 -4.52 7.22 -26.51
C LYS A 58 -4.47 7.01 -25.00
N TYR A 59 -4.31 5.78 -24.51
CA TYR A 59 -4.14 5.49 -23.08
C TYR A 59 -2.84 6.05 -22.48
N LEU A 60 -1.88 6.40 -23.34
CA LEU A 60 -0.56 6.91 -22.97
C LEU A 60 -0.42 8.42 -23.16
N ASP A 61 -1.42 9.10 -23.71
CA ASP A 61 -1.40 10.55 -24.01
C ASP A 61 -1.01 11.41 -22.80
N TRP A 62 -1.45 11.01 -21.60
CA TRP A 62 -1.12 11.73 -20.36
C TRP A 62 0.38 11.74 -20.06
N LYS A 63 1.17 10.80 -20.61
CA LYS A 63 2.63 10.76 -20.40
C LYS A 63 3.34 11.89 -21.15
N THR A 64 2.77 12.38 -22.24
CA THR A 64 3.33 13.48 -23.04
C THR A 64 2.65 14.81 -22.75
N LYS A 65 1.33 14.81 -22.55
CA LYS A 65 0.52 16.00 -22.25
C LYS A 65 0.50 16.36 -20.76
N GLY A 66 0.96 15.45 -19.91
CA GLY A 66 0.90 15.55 -18.45
C GLY A 66 -0.41 15.03 -17.85
N VAL A 67 -0.41 14.89 -16.53
CA VAL A 67 -1.59 14.55 -15.73
C VAL A 67 -2.66 15.64 -15.92
N SER A 68 -3.89 15.28 -16.25
CA SER A 68 -5.01 16.23 -16.35
C SER A 68 -5.90 16.26 -15.10
N ASN A 69 -5.87 15.17 -14.33
CA ASN A 69 -6.62 15.03 -13.09
C ASN A 69 -6.14 16.01 -12.01
N GLN A 70 -6.99 16.98 -11.66
CA GLN A 70 -6.69 18.02 -10.67
C GLN A 70 -6.69 17.49 -9.24
N TYR A 71 -7.55 16.51 -8.94
CA TYR A 71 -7.60 15.88 -7.63
C TYR A 71 -6.27 15.15 -7.37
N LEU A 72 -5.83 14.31 -8.30
CA LEU A 72 -4.53 13.63 -8.21
C LEU A 72 -3.37 14.62 -8.05
N LYS A 73 -3.35 15.72 -8.80
CA LYS A 73 -2.30 16.74 -8.66
C LYS A 73 -2.27 17.35 -7.25
N LYS A 74 -3.44 17.69 -6.73
CA LYS A 74 -3.58 18.26 -5.39
C LYS A 74 -3.05 17.28 -4.34
N GLU A 75 -3.53 16.03 -4.35
CA GLU A 75 -3.09 14.97 -3.43
C GLU A 75 -1.57 14.74 -3.49
N LEU A 76 -0.99 14.70 -4.70
CA LEU A 76 0.46 14.54 -4.88
C LEU A 76 1.27 15.76 -4.41
N SER A 77 0.68 16.97 -4.44
CA SER A 77 1.34 18.19 -3.97
C SER A 77 1.24 18.40 -2.46
N GLU A 78 0.18 17.89 -1.83
CA GLU A 78 -0.10 18.07 -0.41
C GLU A 78 0.45 16.92 0.46
N ARG A 79 0.87 15.80 -0.14
CA ARG A 79 1.42 14.66 0.62
C ARG A 79 2.70 15.02 1.37
N GLU A 80 2.82 14.49 2.59
CA GLU A 80 3.97 14.70 3.48
C GLU A 80 5.16 13.75 3.18
N TRP A 81 5.00 12.82 2.25
CA TRP A 81 5.97 11.75 1.94
C TRP A 81 6.34 11.69 0.45
N SER A 82 7.54 11.20 0.16
CA SER A 82 8.03 11.04 -1.22
C SER A 82 8.30 9.57 -1.58
N VAL A 83 8.16 9.25 -2.87
CA VAL A 83 8.57 7.95 -3.44
C VAL A 83 10.07 7.93 -3.73
N GLN A 84 10.68 9.10 -3.92
CA GLN A 84 12.09 9.17 -4.22
C GLN A 84 12.89 8.92 -2.92
N ASN A 85 13.79 7.93 -2.97
CA ASN A 85 14.73 7.59 -1.89
C ASN A 85 15.98 8.46 -1.93
N ASN A 86 15.88 9.70 -2.41
CA ASN A 86 16.94 10.68 -2.27
C ASN A 86 16.88 11.16 -0.82
N TRP A 87 17.81 10.65 -0.04
CA TRP A 87 18.13 11.04 1.34
C TRP A 87 18.51 12.54 1.49
N GLU A 88 18.19 13.37 0.50
CA GLU A 88 18.60 14.77 0.32
C GLU A 88 17.46 15.76 0.54
N GLU A 89 16.19 15.32 0.64
CA GLU A 89 15.06 16.20 0.95
C GLU A 89 14.51 15.94 2.36
N GLU A 90 14.02 17.00 3.00
CA GLU A 90 13.38 17.02 4.33
C GLU A 90 12.08 16.19 4.42
N THR A 91 11.75 15.40 3.40
CA THR A 91 10.54 14.59 3.33
C THR A 91 10.81 13.16 3.77
N ILE A 92 9.88 12.57 4.54
CA ILE A 92 9.95 11.16 4.92
C ILE A 92 9.67 10.28 3.70
N ASN A 93 10.30 9.11 3.62
CA ASN A 93 10.04 8.21 2.49
C ASN A 93 8.62 7.59 2.62
N PHE A 94 8.10 7.03 1.52
CA PHE A 94 6.74 6.47 1.49
C PHE A 94 6.49 5.37 2.54
N ILE A 95 7.51 4.60 2.93
CA ILE A 95 7.39 3.58 3.98
C ILE A 95 7.23 4.25 5.34
N GLU A 96 8.06 5.24 5.65
CA GLU A 96 7.97 6.04 6.88
C GLU A 96 6.63 6.79 6.94
N GLY A 97 6.20 7.42 5.84
CA GLY A 97 4.91 8.09 5.72
C GLY A 97 3.73 7.16 5.98
N PHE A 98 3.78 5.94 5.44
CA PHE A 98 2.78 4.93 5.72
C PHE A 98 2.77 4.49 7.19
N GLN A 99 3.95 4.27 7.79
CA GLN A 99 4.06 3.95 9.22
C GLN A 99 3.46 5.04 10.10
N CYS A 100 3.77 6.32 9.80
CA CYS A 100 3.18 7.47 10.49
C CYS A 100 1.66 7.51 10.34
N TYR A 101 1.12 7.27 9.15
CA TYR A 101 -0.32 7.18 8.90
C TYR A 101 -0.99 6.12 9.77
N VAL A 102 -0.44 4.89 9.81
CA VAL A 102 -0.98 3.81 10.66
C VAL A 102 -0.95 4.19 12.14
N CYS A 103 0.16 4.76 12.62
CA CYS A 103 0.28 5.25 14.00
C CYS A 103 -0.79 6.31 14.33
N LYS A 104 -1.01 7.28 13.43
CA LYS A 104 -2.05 8.31 13.60
C LYS A 104 -3.45 7.69 13.70
N LYS A 105 -3.79 6.74 12.82
CA LYS A 105 -5.09 6.04 12.86
C LYS A 105 -5.29 5.23 14.14
N ILE A 106 -4.24 4.58 14.64
CA ILE A 106 -4.30 3.89 15.94
C ILE A 106 -4.52 4.89 17.08
N HIS A 107 -3.85 6.04 17.05
CA HIS A 107 -4.02 7.09 18.07
C HIS A 107 -5.44 7.67 18.05
N GLU A 108 -5.94 8.07 16.88
CA GLU A 108 -7.31 8.56 16.68
C GLU A 108 -8.34 7.56 17.23
N LYS A 109 -8.15 6.26 16.95
CA LYS A 109 -9.01 5.19 17.50
C LYS A 109 -8.95 5.16 19.04
N ASN A 110 -7.76 5.19 19.63
CA ASN A 110 -7.57 5.12 21.08
C ASN A 110 -8.17 6.35 21.79
N GLU A 111 -8.00 7.55 21.21
CA GLU A 111 -8.61 8.77 21.74
C GLU A 111 -10.13 8.73 21.70
N ARG A 112 -10.73 8.21 20.63
CA ARG A 112 -12.19 8.02 20.57
C ARG A 112 -12.68 7.10 21.68
N VAL A 113 -11.99 5.97 21.90
CA VAL A 113 -12.31 5.04 22.99
C VAL A 113 -12.20 5.72 24.36
N ARG A 114 -11.12 6.46 24.63
CA ARG A 114 -10.95 7.24 25.88
C ARG A 114 -12.08 8.24 26.09
N ASN A 115 -12.54 8.86 25.00
CA ASN A 115 -13.63 9.83 25.00
C ASN A 115 -15.03 9.18 24.88
N LYS A 116 -15.16 7.86 25.07
CA LYS A 116 -16.43 7.11 24.97
C LYS A 116 -17.17 7.31 23.64
N LYS A 117 -16.43 7.54 22.55
CA LYS A 117 -16.96 7.60 21.19
C LYS A 117 -16.78 6.25 20.51
N GLU A 118 -17.72 5.90 19.63
CA GLU A 118 -17.62 4.69 18.81
C GLU A 118 -16.30 4.67 18.02
N PRO A 119 -15.53 3.57 18.06
CA PRO A 119 -14.29 3.46 17.31
C PRO A 119 -14.57 3.45 15.81
N VAL A 120 -13.67 4.06 15.03
CA VAL A 120 -13.73 3.96 13.57
C VAL A 120 -13.46 2.50 13.19
N LYS A 121 -14.37 1.92 12.39
CA LYS A 121 -14.16 0.59 11.81
C LYS A 121 -13.26 0.74 10.59
N TYR A 122 -12.11 0.08 10.62
CA TYR A 122 -11.22 -0.03 9.48
C TYR A 122 -11.35 -1.43 8.87
N GLN A 123 -11.19 -1.54 7.54
CA GLN A 123 -11.19 -2.82 6.85
C GLN A 123 -9.96 -3.67 7.20
N ALA A 124 -8.82 -3.03 7.43
CA ALA A 124 -7.58 -3.70 7.82
C ALA A 124 -7.64 -4.19 9.27
N THR A 125 -7.37 -5.48 9.45
CA THR A 125 -7.16 -6.16 10.74
C THR A 125 -5.67 -6.36 10.99
N LYS A 126 -5.30 -6.80 12.20
CA LYS A 126 -3.90 -7.19 12.51
C LYS A 126 -3.36 -8.25 11.54
N ASP A 127 -4.25 -9.07 10.97
CA ASP A 127 -3.88 -10.20 10.13
C ASP A 127 -3.54 -9.77 8.69
N HIS A 128 -3.88 -8.54 8.29
CA HIS A 128 -3.51 -8.00 6.96
C HIS A 128 -1.99 -7.86 6.76
N TYR A 129 -1.19 -7.86 7.83
CA TYR A 129 0.28 -7.77 7.77
C TYR A 129 0.98 -9.05 8.23
N GLY A 130 0.24 -10.16 8.41
CA GLY A 130 0.77 -11.45 8.86
C GLY A 130 1.40 -12.30 7.75
N CYS A 131 2.12 -11.68 6.80
CA CYS A 131 2.68 -12.39 5.66
C CYS A 131 3.77 -13.38 6.10
N SER A 132 3.74 -14.60 5.54
CA SER A 132 4.85 -15.53 5.66
C SER A 132 6.12 -14.92 5.04
N GLY A 133 7.29 -15.37 5.50
CA GLY A 133 8.55 -14.97 4.89
C GLY A 133 8.57 -15.22 3.37
N PRO A 134 9.26 -14.36 2.60
CA PRO A 134 9.27 -14.45 1.15
C PRO A 134 9.86 -15.79 0.70
N VAL A 135 9.29 -16.34 -0.37
CA VAL A 135 9.75 -17.58 -0.99
C VAL A 135 10.17 -17.28 -2.42
N SER A 136 11.25 -17.93 -2.86
CA SER A 136 11.73 -17.81 -4.23
C SER A 136 11.19 -18.95 -5.09
N TYR A 137 11.03 -18.68 -6.38
CA TYR A 137 10.57 -19.66 -7.37
C TYR A 137 11.58 -19.76 -8.53
N HIS A 138 11.58 -20.91 -9.19
CA HIS A 138 12.19 -21.12 -10.50
C HIS A 138 11.26 -20.58 -11.59
N ASP A 139 11.78 -20.42 -12.80
CA ASP A 139 11.00 -19.92 -13.95
C ASP A 139 9.86 -20.87 -14.35
N ASP A 140 9.96 -22.14 -13.94
CA ASP A 140 8.93 -23.17 -14.10
C ASP A 140 7.87 -23.16 -12.98
N GLY A 141 7.92 -22.17 -12.07
CA GLY A 141 6.98 -22.02 -10.97
C GLY A 141 7.23 -22.92 -9.75
N ARG A 142 8.26 -23.78 -9.76
CA ARG A 142 8.61 -24.58 -8.57
C ARG A 142 9.29 -23.72 -7.52
N ARG A 143 8.99 -23.98 -6.24
CA ARG A 143 9.62 -23.27 -5.12
C ARG A 143 11.11 -23.63 -5.05
N LYS A 144 11.97 -22.61 -4.95
CA LYS A 144 13.39 -22.77 -4.64
C LYS A 144 13.55 -23.11 -3.16
N GLU A 145 14.06 -24.30 -2.86
CA GLU A 145 14.45 -24.68 -1.51
C GLU A 145 15.83 -24.10 -1.14
N GLY A 146 15.99 -23.58 0.07
CA GLY A 146 17.30 -23.22 0.63
C GLY A 146 17.95 -21.92 0.13
N GLY A 147 17.27 -21.10 -0.67
CA GLY A 147 17.81 -19.82 -1.14
C GLY A 147 17.38 -18.63 -0.28
N SER A 148 18.31 -18.05 0.51
CA SER A 148 18.12 -16.71 1.09
C SER A 148 18.16 -15.68 -0.04
N SER A 149 17.00 -15.29 -0.56
CA SER A 149 16.92 -14.13 -1.45
C SER A 149 17.26 -12.85 -0.68
N SER A 150 17.62 -11.78 -1.40
CA SER A 150 17.74 -10.44 -0.80
C SER A 150 16.48 -10.05 -0.01
N TRP A 151 15.31 -10.52 -0.45
CA TRP A 151 14.05 -10.33 0.25
C TRP A 151 13.95 -11.07 1.59
N ASP A 152 14.53 -12.27 1.73
CA ASP A 152 14.57 -12.98 3.03
C ASP A 152 15.39 -12.20 4.06
N TYR A 153 16.50 -11.60 3.63
CA TYR A 153 17.30 -10.72 4.48
C TYR A 153 16.48 -9.49 4.91
N GLU A 154 15.86 -8.78 3.98
CA GLU A 154 15.07 -7.58 4.31
C GLU A 154 13.84 -7.91 5.17
N PHE A 155 13.17 -9.04 4.92
CA PHE A 155 12.07 -9.53 5.74
C PHE A 155 12.51 -9.78 7.20
N LYS A 156 13.60 -10.53 7.39
CA LYS A 156 14.17 -10.80 8.72
C LYS A 156 14.63 -9.52 9.41
N LYS A 157 15.35 -8.66 8.70
CA LYS A 157 15.80 -7.36 9.22
C LYS A 157 14.62 -6.51 9.68
N SER A 158 13.54 -6.46 8.90
CA SER A 158 12.33 -5.70 9.22
C SER A 158 11.64 -6.22 10.48
N LYS A 159 11.59 -7.56 10.67
CA LYS A 159 11.12 -8.18 11.91
C LYS A 159 11.89 -7.68 13.14
N TYR A 160 13.23 -7.69 13.08
CA TYR A 160 14.04 -7.26 14.22
C TYR A 160 13.95 -5.75 14.48
N LEU A 161 13.85 -4.94 13.42
CA LEU A 161 13.60 -3.50 13.54
C LEU A 161 12.25 -3.23 14.21
N ALA A 162 11.18 -3.93 13.83
CA ALA A 162 9.87 -3.77 14.44
C ALA A 162 9.88 -4.12 15.94
N LEU A 163 10.58 -5.20 16.32
CA LEU A 163 10.75 -5.58 17.73
C LEU A 163 11.54 -4.53 18.52
N ALA A 164 12.61 -3.99 17.93
CA ALA A 164 13.41 -2.93 18.53
C ALA A 164 12.60 -1.64 18.72
N VAL A 165 11.85 -1.20 17.70
CA VAL A 165 10.94 -0.04 17.79
C VAL A 165 9.93 -0.25 18.92
N ASN A 166 9.27 -1.40 18.97
CA ASN A 166 8.29 -1.70 20.03
C ASN A 166 8.91 -1.61 21.42
N ARG A 167 10.11 -2.18 21.60
CA ARG A 167 10.83 -2.12 22.87
C ARG A 167 11.19 -0.68 23.26
N LEU A 168 11.74 0.11 22.33
CA LEU A 168 12.11 1.51 22.58
C LEU A 168 10.88 2.38 22.91
N ILE A 169 9.78 2.20 22.18
CA ILE A 169 8.51 2.89 22.48
C ILE A 169 7.99 2.50 23.86
N SER A 170 8.04 1.22 24.22
CA SER A 170 7.58 0.74 25.53
C SER A 170 8.37 1.33 26.72
N LEU A 171 9.62 1.72 26.49
CA LEU A 171 10.48 2.38 27.48
C LEU A 171 10.17 3.88 27.62
N GLY A 172 9.39 4.46 26.70
CA GLY A 172 9.01 5.87 26.73
C GLY A 172 10.18 6.84 26.51
N GLN A 173 11.26 6.40 25.88
CA GLN A 173 12.46 7.20 25.64
C GLN A 173 12.57 7.63 24.18
N ASN A 174 13.11 8.81 23.95
CA ASN A 174 13.53 9.23 22.61
C ASN A 174 14.74 8.41 22.18
N PHE A 175 14.76 7.99 20.92
CA PHE A 175 15.85 7.19 20.35
C PHE A 175 16.25 7.71 18.97
N SER A 176 17.53 7.61 18.65
CA SER A 176 18.05 7.90 17.32
C SER A 176 17.94 6.68 16.39
N LYS A 177 18.14 6.90 15.08
CA LYS A 177 18.28 5.80 14.11
C LYS A 177 19.39 4.82 14.52
N LYS A 178 20.49 5.32 15.11
CA LYS A 178 21.61 4.49 15.57
C LYS A 178 21.20 3.55 16.71
N ASP A 179 20.46 4.07 17.68
CA ASP A 179 19.98 3.29 18.83
C ASP A 179 19.05 2.16 18.36
N LEU A 180 18.16 2.48 17.42
CA LEU A 180 17.27 1.51 16.79
C LEU A 180 18.04 0.37 16.11
N PHE A 181 18.99 0.69 15.24
CA PHE A 181 19.77 -0.33 14.52
C PHE A 181 20.64 -1.17 15.45
N GLN A 182 21.21 -0.56 16.49
CA GLN A 182 22.01 -1.29 17.48
C GLN A 182 21.15 -2.28 18.28
N LEU A 183 19.98 -1.85 18.75
CA LEU A 183 19.06 -2.74 19.46
C LEU A 183 18.51 -3.85 18.56
N ALA A 184 18.18 -3.56 17.31
CA ALA A 184 17.73 -4.58 16.35
C ALA A 184 18.79 -5.65 16.11
N LYS A 185 20.09 -5.28 16.09
CA LYS A 185 21.20 -6.22 16.01
C LYS A 185 21.26 -7.12 17.27
N ILE A 186 21.14 -6.53 18.46
CA ILE A 186 21.12 -7.28 19.73
C ILE A 186 19.97 -8.29 19.73
N ILE A 187 18.76 -7.85 19.39
CA ILE A 187 17.57 -8.73 19.34
C ILE A 187 17.75 -9.85 18.31
N LYS A 188 18.37 -9.56 17.16
CA LYS A 188 18.69 -10.59 16.16
C LYS A 188 19.58 -11.67 16.76
N ASP A 189 20.60 -11.29 17.52
CA ASP A 189 21.56 -12.21 18.10
C ASP A 189 20.94 -13.00 19.29
N GLU A 190 19.98 -12.42 20.02
CA GLU A 190 19.22 -13.09 21.08
C GLU A 190 18.22 -14.14 20.57
N LEU A 191 17.64 -13.92 19.38
CA LEU A 191 16.59 -14.77 18.80
C LEU A 191 17.10 -15.78 17.78
N ARG A 192 18.42 -15.95 17.67
CA ARG A 192 19.08 -16.86 16.73
C ARG A 192 19.44 -18.18 17.40
#